data_AF-A0A3S0ZXG9-F1
#
_entry.id   AF-A0A3S0ZXG9-F1
#
_cell.length_a   1.000
_cell.length_b   1.000
_cell.length_c   1.000
_cell.angle_alpha   90.00
_cell.angle_beta   90.00
_cell.angle_gamma   90.00
#
_symmetry.space_group_name_H-M   'P 1'
#
loop_
_entity.id
_entity.type
_entity.pdbx_description
1 polymer ?
#
loop_
_entity_poly.entity_id
_entity_poly.type
_entity_poly.pdbx_seq_one_letter_code
_entity_poly.pdbx_strand_id
1 'polypeptide(L)'
;MCSLPPLDNTCLSLIRPLKASPNEPPLKLKICHGNRTFPVTLRIADNENGARISMRHLAEVVLHQTGIIPREQRYCFRGITWENPDLGPWSPGLRDLGLKNGDKVQLVSFHHSVPDWESVSALACLEKRFSCIVHQIHDAFHRLNGVHQGYIELGNQLMALAEIRLAVDNAKDKLLILIKDLNALNLDYRNYDCQARRREAVDSAQRQVDKCGSLSSSIFHKLAQSQSLSRSGPLYAGDPLRAMKKPGRL
;
A
#
# COMPACT_ATOMS: atom_id res chain seq x y z
N MET A 1 -44.94 28.03 45.44
CA MET A 1 -43.81 28.45 46.30
C MET A 1 -43.25 27.22 46.99
N CYS A 2 -42.10 26.73 46.55
CA CYS A 2 -41.31 25.72 47.27
C CYS A 2 -39.84 26.00 46.94
N SER A 3 -39.17 26.62 47.88
CA SER A 3 -37.74 26.95 47.88
C SER A 3 -36.92 25.69 48.15
N LEU A 4 -35.93 25.42 47.29
CA LEU A 4 -34.88 24.42 47.50
C LEU A 4 -33.97 24.86 48.67
N PRO A 5 -33.49 23.92 49.50
CA PRO A 5 -32.54 24.21 50.58
C PRO A 5 -31.13 24.48 50.03
N PRO A 6 -30.28 25.21 50.79
CA PRO A 6 -28.90 25.48 50.38
C PRO A 6 -28.06 24.20 50.49
N LEU A 7 -27.21 23.97 49.48
CA LEU A 7 -26.23 22.89 49.49
C LEU A 7 -25.12 23.22 50.51
N ASP A 8 -25.02 22.39 51.53
CA ASP A 8 -23.91 22.38 52.49
C ASP A 8 -22.59 22.08 51.78
N ASN A 9 -21.61 22.96 51.98
CA ASN A 9 -20.28 22.96 51.36
C ASN A 9 -19.30 21.96 51.98
N THR A 10 -19.75 20.78 52.40
CA THR A 10 -18.97 19.89 53.29
C THR A 10 -18.38 18.65 52.60
N CYS A 11 -18.13 18.70 51.29
CA CYS A 11 -17.52 17.58 50.54
C CYS A 11 -16.40 18.01 49.56
N LEU A 12 -15.57 18.98 49.92
CA LEU A 12 -14.34 19.32 49.17
C LEU A 12 -13.04 19.04 49.95
N SER A 13 -13.05 18.11 50.91
CA SER A 13 -11.87 17.84 51.76
C SER A 13 -10.91 16.74 51.24
N LEU A 14 -11.03 16.28 49.99
CA LEU A 14 -10.15 15.22 49.44
C LEU A 14 -9.25 15.63 48.27
N ILE A 15 -9.19 16.91 47.91
CA ILE A 15 -8.11 17.43 47.08
C ILE A 15 -7.19 18.23 48.00
N ARG A 16 -6.19 17.56 48.60
CA ARG A 16 -5.07 18.30 49.19
C ARG A 16 -4.34 19.01 48.04
N PRO A 17 -4.29 20.35 47.97
CA PRO A 17 -3.28 21.00 47.15
C PRO A 17 -1.94 20.66 47.80
N LEU A 18 -1.17 19.78 47.16
CA LEU A 18 0.17 19.45 47.63
C LEU A 18 1.00 20.75 47.53
N LYS A 19 1.40 21.26 48.70
CA LYS A 19 2.33 22.37 48.93
C LYS A 19 3.30 22.54 47.75
N ALA A 20 3.27 23.72 47.11
CA ALA A 20 4.30 24.14 46.19
C ALA A 20 5.65 24.18 46.94
N SER A 21 6.51 23.19 46.65
CA SER A 21 7.92 23.22 47.05
C SER A 21 8.68 24.04 45.99
N PRO A 22 9.43 25.08 46.36
CA PRO A 22 10.04 26.02 45.42
C PRO A 22 11.28 25.48 44.68
N ASN A 23 11.42 24.16 44.53
CA ASN A 23 12.41 23.53 43.66
C ASN A 23 12.08 22.03 43.58
N GLU A 24 11.54 21.56 42.45
CA GLU A 24 11.44 20.11 42.23
C GLU A 24 12.84 19.56 41.92
N PRO A 25 13.31 18.51 42.62
CA PRO A 25 14.63 17.96 42.35
C PRO A 25 14.71 17.39 40.92
N PRO A 26 15.87 17.51 40.27
CA PRO A 26 16.06 17.08 38.89
C PRO A 26 15.72 15.60 38.73
N LEU A 27 14.96 15.27 37.70
CA LEU A 27 14.54 13.89 37.39
C LEU A 27 15.49 13.28 36.37
N LYS A 28 16.12 12.16 36.72
CA LYS A 28 17.01 11.40 35.83
C LYS A 28 16.27 10.18 35.29
N LEU A 29 16.06 10.10 33.99
CA LEU A 29 15.38 9.00 33.32
C LEU A 29 16.30 8.36 32.29
N LYS A 30 16.00 7.11 31.90
CA LYS A 30 16.64 6.44 30.76
C LYS A 30 15.60 6.24 29.67
N ILE A 31 15.78 6.89 28.54
CA ILE A 31 14.85 6.75 27.41
C ILE A 31 15.42 5.73 26.44
N CYS A 32 14.60 4.73 26.12
CA CYS A 32 14.94 3.67 25.18
C CYS A 32 14.19 3.92 23.87
N HIS A 33 14.91 4.19 22.78
CA HIS A 33 14.35 4.33 21.43
C HIS A 33 14.96 3.26 20.53
N GLY A 34 14.15 2.25 20.18
CA GLY A 34 14.64 1.05 19.49
C GLY A 34 15.77 0.36 20.26
N ASN A 35 16.95 0.26 19.65
CA ASN A 35 18.14 -0.35 20.26
C ASN A 35 19.04 0.66 21.01
N ARG A 36 18.68 1.95 21.02
CA ARG A 36 19.48 3.01 21.66
C ARG A 36 18.87 3.38 23.00
N THR A 37 19.70 3.49 24.03
CA THR A 37 19.31 4.01 25.33
C THR A 37 20.09 5.28 25.63
N PHE A 38 19.41 6.37 25.95
CA PHE A 38 20.04 7.64 26.27
C PHE A 38 19.58 8.14 27.65
N PRO A 39 20.52 8.62 28.50
CA PRO A 39 20.19 9.19 29.79
C PRO A 39 19.66 10.62 29.61
N VAL A 40 18.49 10.90 30.18
CA VAL A 40 17.86 12.21 30.16
C VAL A 40 17.83 12.78 31.57
N THR A 41 18.30 14.01 31.72
CA THR A 41 18.20 14.77 32.97
C THR A 41 17.27 15.94 32.75
N LEU A 42 16.12 15.90 33.40
CA LEU A 42 15.11 16.96 33.34
C LEU A 42 15.33 17.94 34.48
N ARG A 43 15.34 19.23 34.12
CA ARG A 43 15.43 20.36 35.04
C ARG A 43 14.35 21.36 34.64
N ILE A 44 13.76 22.02 35.62
CA ILE A 44 12.91 23.19 35.38
C ILE A 44 13.85 24.33 35.01
N ALA A 45 13.56 25.04 33.92
CA ALA A 45 14.38 26.18 33.50
C ALA A 45 14.15 27.37 34.46
N ASP A 46 15.19 28.17 34.71
CA ASP A 46 15.18 29.26 35.68
C ASP A 46 14.13 30.37 35.39
N ASN A 47 13.53 30.34 34.20
CA ASN A 47 12.49 31.27 33.73
C ASN A 47 11.05 30.79 33.96
N GLU A 48 10.82 29.54 34.36
CA GLU A 48 9.49 29.01 34.70
C GLU A 48 9.29 28.99 36.22
N ASN A 49 8.60 30.00 36.74
CA ASN A 49 8.35 30.17 38.17
C ASN A 49 7.23 29.22 38.65
N GLY A 50 7.58 27.95 38.89
CA GLY A 50 6.63 26.88 39.25
C GLY A 50 5.84 26.40 38.02
N ALA A 51 5.56 25.13 37.79
CA ALA A 51 5.38 24.03 38.72
C ALA A 51 5.60 22.71 37.97
N ARG A 52 6.22 21.76 38.66
CA ARG A 52 6.33 20.34 38.34
C ARG A 52 7.02 19.94 37.02
N ILE A 53 7.94 18.98 37.09
CA ILE A 53 8.52 18.38 35.88
C ILE A 53 7.43 17.59 35.16
N SER A 54 7.02 18.08 33.99
CA SER A 54 5.89 17.54 33.21
C SER A 54 6.32 16.79 31.94
N MET A 55 5.35 16.15 31.27
CA MET A 55 5.55 15.50 29.97
C MET A 55 6.08 16.46 28.89
N ARG A 56 5.77 17.75 28.97
CA ARG A 56 6.30 18.78 28.05
C ARG A 56 7.82 18.88 28.11
N HIS A 57 8.37 18.95 29.32
CA HIS A 57 9.82 19.04 29.54
C HIS A 57 10.54 17.81 29.00
N LEU A 58 9.96 16.62 29.18
CA LEU A 58 10.46 15.38 28.60
C LEU A 58 10.47 15.44 27.07
N ALA A 59 9.38 15.92 26.48
CA ALA A 59 9.22 16.00 25.03
C ALA A 59 10.20 16.96 24.36
N GLU A 60 10.45 18.12 24.98
CA GLU A 60 11.42 19.11 24.51
C GLU A 60 12.86 18.57 24.59
N VAL A 61 13.25 17.93 25.68
CA VAL A 61 14.60 17.35 25.79
C VAL A 61 14.80 16.19 24.81
N VAL A 62 13.78 15.37 24.59
CA VAL A 62 13.81 14.34 23.55
C VAL A 62 13.97 14.97 22.17
N LEU A 63 13.23 16.02 21.84
CA LEU A 63 13.39 16.74 20.57
C LEU A 63 14.84 17.23 20.40
N HIS A 64 15.45 17.82 21.42
CA HIS A 64 16.83 18.30 21.34
C HIS A 64 17.86 17.18 21.19
N GLN A 65 17.62 16.00 21.78
CA GLN A 65 18.58 14.89 21.74
C GLN A 65 18.40 13.95 20.56
N THR A 66 17.17 13.73 20.08
CA THR A 66 16.86 12.76 19.03
C THR A 66 16.32 13.40 17.75
N GLY A 67 15.91 14.67 17.79
CA GLY A 67 15.28 15.36 16.65
C GLY A 67 13.82 14.97 16.40
N ILE A 68 13.22 14.12 17.24
CA ILE A 68 11.84 13.66 17.06
C ILE A 68 10.89 14.76 17.56
N ILE A 69 9.94 15.19 16.72
CA ILE A 69 8.96 16.23 17.05
C ILE A 69 8.01 15.72 18.13
N PRO A 70 7.64 16.51 19.16
CA PRO A 70 6.75 16.09 20.25
C PRO A 70 5.46 15.38 19.83
N ARG A 71 4.84 15.80 18.71
CA ARG A 71 3.62 15.17 18.15
C ARG A 71 3.83 13.73 17.71
N GLU A 72 5.07 13.35 17.42
CA GLU A 72 5.47 12.03 16.94
C GLU A 72 6.05 11.18 18.07
N GLN A 73 6.08 11.67 19.30
CA GLN A 73 6.63 10.96 20.44
C GLN A 73 5.53 10.22 21.19
N ARG A 74 5.66 8.89 21.30
CA ARG A 74 4.85 8.04 22.18
C ARG A 74 5.73 7.44 23.26
N TYR A 75 5.31 7.58 24.50
CA TYR A 75 6.03 7.09 25.66
C TYR A 75 5.33 5.87 26.24
N CYS A 76 6.06 4.80 26.52
CA CYS A 76 5.54 3.61 27.18
C CYS A 76 6.32 3.35 28.46
N PHE A 77 5.60 3.21 29.57
CA PHE A 77 6.15 2.91 30.88
C PHE A 77 5.19 2.00 31.66
N ARG A 78 5.69 0.84 32.10
CA ARG A 78 4.94 -0.13 32.91
C ARG A 78 3.57 -0.51 32.33
N GLY A 79 3.47 -0.62 31.01
CA GLY A 79 2.24 -0.96 30.31
C GLY A 79 1.26 0.21 30.10
N ILE A 80 1.60 1.40 30.57
CA ILE A 80 0.86 2.64 30.29
C ILE A 80 1.53 3.34 29.11
N THR A 81 0.72 3.72 28.12
CA THR A 81 1.16 4.42 26.93
C THR A 81 0.63 5.85 26.98
N TRP A 82 1.53 6.82 26.85
CA TRP A 82 1.19 8.24 26.71
C TRP A 82 1.51 8.68 25.29
N GLU A 83 0.47 9.04 24.57
CA GLU A 83 0.54 9.51 23.19
C GLU A 83 0.36 11.02 23.17
N ASN A 84 1.05 11.70 22.27
CA ASN A 84 0.90 13.14 22.03
C ASN A 84 0.99 13.95 23.35
N PRO A 85 2.18 14.02 23.97
CA PRO A 85 2.32 14.72 25.24
C PRO A 85 1.77 16.14 25.12
N ASP A 86 0.73 16.45 25.90
CA ASP A 86 0.16 17.78 25.94
C ASP A 86 1.29 18.78 26.23
N LEU A 87 1.55 19.68 25.28
CA LEU A 87 2.52 20.76 25.44
C LEU A 87 1.91 21.97 26.20
N GLY A 88 0.67 21.82 26.68
CA GLY A 88 -0.05 22.84 27.42
C GLY A 88 0.35 22.92 28.90
N PRO A 89 -0.11 23.97 29.59
CA PRO A 89 0.17 24.19 31.02
C PRO A 89 -0.47 23.15 31.95
N TRP A 90 -1.39 22.32 31.44
CA TRP A 90 -2.09 21.27 32.18
C TRP A 90 -1.46 19.88 32.03
N SER A 91 -0.28 19.80 31.43
CA SER A 91 0.40 18.52 31.20
C SER A 91 0.68 17.77 32.52
N PRO A 92 0.40 16.46 32.59
CA PRO A 92 0.57 15.70 33.81
C PRO A 92 2.05 15.67 34.23
N GLY A 93 2.29 15.81 35.54
CA GLY A 93 3.62 15.72 36.13
C GLY A 93 4.19 14.32 35.98
N LEU A 94 5.46 14.19 35.61
CA LEU A 94 6.12 12.89 35.45
C LEU A 94 6.12 12.08 36.75
N ARG A 95 6.26 12.75 37.90
CA ARG A 95 6.17 12.10 39.22
C ARG A 95 4.75 11.64 39.56
N ASP A 96 3.74 12.36 39.09
CA ASP A 96 2.32 11.98 39.25
C ASP A 96 1.99 10.74 38.40
N LEU A 97 2.71 10.57 37.28
CA LEU A 97 2.70 9.35 36.45
C LEU A 97 3.51 8.19 37.06
N GLY A 98 4.10 8.39 38.24
CA GLY A 98 4.85 7.37 38.97
C GLY A 98 6.32 7.20 38.53
N LEU A 99 6.86 8.11 37.72
CA LEU A 99 8.25 8.08 37.29
C LEU A 99 9.21 8.51 38.42
N LYS A 100 10.26 7.72 38.61
CA LYS A 100 11.32 7.95 39.60
C LYS A 100 12.68 8.05 38.92
N ASN A 101 13.66 8.53 39.68
CA ASN A 101 15.05 8.56 39.24
C ASN A 101 15.55 7.16 38.87
N GLY A 102 16.06 7.01 37.64
CA GLY A 102 16.60 5.76 37.11
C GLY A 102 15.59 4.90 36.35
N ASP A 103 14.31 5.29 36.29
CA ASP A 103 13.30 4.56 35.54
C ASP A 103 13.59 4.57 34.02
N LYS A 104 13.23 3.46 33.38
CA LYS A 104 13.35 3.27 31.94
C LYS A 104 12.01 3.55 31.27
N VAL A 105 11.98 4.52 30.37
CA VAL A 105 10.81 4.85 29.54
C VAL A 105 11.11 4.45 28.10
N GLN A 106 10.21 3.73 27.46
CA GLN A 106 10.33 3.43 26.04
C GLN A 106 9.76 4.58 25.24
N LEU A 107 10.56 5.15 24.34
CA LEU A 107 10.10 6.10 23.34
C LEU A 107 9.88 5.34 22.03
N VAL A 108 8.67 5.44 21.51
CA VAL A 108 8.30 4.94 20.20
C VAL A 108 7.91 6.15 19.36
N SER A 109 8.61 6.36 18.25
CA SER A 109 8.30 7.45 17.34
C SER A 109 7.19 7.03 16.37
N PHE A 110 6.10 7.79 16.30
CA PHE A 110 5.04 7.63 15.31
C PHE A 110 5.16 8.77 14.31
N HIS A 111 5.77 8.47 13.18
CA HIS A 111 5.85 9.42 12.09
C HIS A 111 4.51 9.41 11.37
N HIS A 112 3.68 10.44 11.61
CA HIS A 112 2.67 10.78 10.63
C HIS A 112 3.40 11.42 9.45
N SER A 113 3.91 10.57 8.54
CA SER A 113 4.24 11.04 7.19
C SER A 113 3.03 11.83 6.72
N VAL A 114 3.20 13.15 6.53
CA VAL A 114 2.17 13.96 5.87
C VAL A 114 1.89 13.23 4.57
N PRO A 115 0.70 12.66 4.39
CA PRO A 115 0.45 11.80 3.25
C PRO A 115 0.68 12.64 2.01
N ASP A 116 1.61 12.19 1.17
CA ASP A 116 1.77 12.68 -0.20
C ASP A 116 0.53 12.22 -0.97
N TRP A 117 -0.58 12.90 -0.69
CA TRP A 117 -1.91 12.58 -1.18
C TRP A 117 -1.95 12.58 -2.70
N GLU A 118 -1.08 13.38 -3.34
CA GLU A 118 -0.92 13.47 -4.78
C GLU A 118 -0.33 12.16 -5.32
N SER A 119 0.78 11.70 -4.75
CA SER A 119 1.38 10.40 -5.10
C SER A 119 0.47 9.21 -4.81
N VAL A 120 -0.25 9.23 -3.67
CA VAL A 120 -1.21 8.16 -3.33
C VAL A 120 -2.38 8.14 -4.31
N SER A 121 -2.90 9.32 -4.68
CA SER A 121 -3.98 9.47 -5.66
C SER A 121 -3.55 9.04 -7.06
N ALA A 122 -2.34 9.42 -7.48
CA ALA A 122 -1.76 9.04 -8.76
C ALA A 122 -1.58 7.51 -8.86
N LEU A 123 -1.06 6.87 -7.81
CA LEU A 123 -0.95 5.41 -7.74
C LEU A 123 -2.32 4.74 -7.81
N ALA A 124 -3.32 5.22 -7.07
CA ALA A 124 -4.67 4.68 -7.11
C ALA A 124 -5.33 4.84 -8.49
N CYS A 125 -5.06 5.93 -9.20
CA CYS A 125 -5.53 6.13 -10.58
C CYS A 125 -4.92 5.09 -11.54
N LEU A 126 -3.63 4.81 -11.40
CA LEU A 126 -2.94 3.79 -12.18
C LEU A 126 -3.44 2.38 -11.87
N GLU A 127 -3.71 2.05 -10.61
CA GLU A 127 -4.32 0.78 -10.22
C GLU A 127 -5.73 0.60 -10.82
N LYS A 128 -6.53 1.68 -10.89
CA LYS A 128 -7.83 1.64 -11.58
C LYS A 128 -7.68 1.40 -13.09
N ARG A 129 -6.72 2.08 -13.73
CA ARG A 129 -6.39 1.84 -15.15
C ARG A 129 -5.97 0.38 -15.37
N PHE A 130 -5.16 -0.17 -14.47
CA PHE A 130 -4.75 -1.58 -14.53
C PHE A 130 -5.95 -2.53 -14.46
N SER A 131 -6.85 -2.33 -13.50
CA SER A 131 -8.08 -3.13 -13.37
C SER A 131 -8.94 -3.10 -14.65
N CYS A 132 -9.08 -1.92 -15.28
CA CYS A 132 -9.80 -1.79 -16.54
C CYS A 132 -9.15 -2.59 -17.69
N ILE A 133 -7.82 -2.58 -17.78
CA ILE A 133 -7.11 -3.36 -18.81
C ILE A 133 -7.25 -4.88 -18.55
N VAL A 134 -7.20 -5.30 -17.28
CA VAL A 134 -7.41 -6.72 -16.92
C VAL A 134 -8.82 -7.18 -17.30
N HIS A 135 -9.85 -6.34 -17.13
CA HIS A 135 -11.19 -6.65 -17.62
C HIS A 135 -11.22 -6.83 -19.15
N GLN A 136 -10.55 -5.96 -19.91
CA GLN A 136 -10.46 -6.12 -21.38
C GLN A 136 -9.79 -7.44 -21.78
N ILE A 137 -8.77 -7.88 -21.05
CA ILE A 137 -8.10 -9.17 -21.28
C ILE A 137 -9.05 -10.34 -20.96
N HIS A 138 -9.81 -10.23 -19.86
CA HIS A 138 -10.79 -11.23 -19.48
C HIS A 138 -11.92 -11.37 -20.51
N ASP A 139 -12.41 -10.26 -21.04
CA ASP A 139 -13.41 -10.26 -22.11
C ASP A 139 -12.87 -10.90 -23.39
N ALA A 140 -11.62 -10.60 -23.76
CA ALA A 140 -10.95 -11.24 -24.89
C ALA A 140 -10.82 -12.77 -24.69
N PHE A 141 -10.53 -13.20 -23.46
CA PHE A 141 -10.46 -14.62 -23.10
C PHE A 141 -11.83 -15.31 -23.18
N HIS A 142 -12.90 -14.64 -22.72
CA HIS A 142 -14.27 -15.15 -22.87
C HIS A 142 -14.67 -15.33 -24.34
N ARG A 143 -14.38 -14.33 -25.18
CA ARG A 143 -14.58 -14.42 -26.62
C ARG A 143 -13.81 -15.60 -27.23
N LEU A 144 -12.55 -15.79 -26.81
CA LEU A 144 -11.74 -16.91 -27.28
C LEU A 144 -12.33 -18.27 -26.91
N ASN A 145 -12.81 -18.42 -25.68
CA ASN A 145 -13.48 -19.65 -25.25
C ASN A 145 -14.74 -19.93 -26.07
N GLY A 146 -15.53 -18.89 -26.39
CA GLY A 146 -16.70 -19.04 -27.25
C GLY A 146 -16.35 -19.50 -28.67
N VAL A 147 -15.23 -19.02 -29.22
CA VAL A 147 -14.69 -19.51 -30.51
C VAL A 147 -14.31 -20.99 -30.40
N HIS A 148 -13.58 -21.38 -29.35
CA HIS A 148 -13.15 -22.77 -29.15
C HIS A 148 -14.30 -23.75 -28.93
N GLN A 149 -15.40 -23.30 -28.34
CA GLN A 149 -16.62 -24.10 -28.12
C GLN A 149 -17.46 -24.27 -29.39
N GLY A 150 -17.06 -23.63 -30.51
CA GLY A 150 -17.72 -23.81 -31.80
C GLY A 150 -19.01 -23.00 -31.96
N TYR A 151 -19.24 -21.97 -31.14
CA TYR A 151 -20.42 -21.10 -31.28
C TYR A 151 -20.40 -20.20 -32.54
N ILE A 152 -19.33 -20.27 -33.33
CA ILE A 152 -19.12 -19.43 -34.52
C ILE A 152 -18.86 -20.36 -35.72
N GLU A 153 -19.48 -20.07 -36.86
CA GLU A 153 -19.25 -20.80 -38.12
C GLU A 153 -17.77 -20.79 -38.53
N LEU A 154 -17.28 -21.91 -39.06
CA LEU A 154 -15.86 -22.16 -39.34
C LEU A 154 -15.17 -21.04 -40.17
N GLY A 155 -15.88 -20.46 -41.14
CA GLY A 155 -15.37 -19.33 -41.94
C GLY A 155 -15.16 -18.04 -41.14
N ASN A 156 -16.00 -17.82 -40.12
CA ASN A 156 -15.96 -16.64 -39.24
C ASN A 156 -15.01 -16.83 -38.04
N GLN A 157 -14.64 -18.08 -37.70
CA GLN A 157 -13.72 -18.37 -36.60
C GLN A 157 -12.33 -17.75 -36.81
N LEU A 158 -11.80 -17.80 -38.04
CA LEU A 158 -10.47 -17.22 -38.34
C LEU A 158 -10.44 -15.70 -38.16
N MET A 159 -11.50 -15.02 -38.59
CA MET A 159 -11.65 -13.58 -38.40
C MET A 159 -11.80 -13.24 -36.91
N ALA A 160 -12.62 -13.99 -36.18
CA ALA A 160 -12.78 -13.81 -34.74
C ALA A 160 -11.46 -14.02 -33.98
N LEU A 161 -10.67 -15.04 -34.32
CA LEU A 161 -9.35 -15.28 -33.75
C LEU A 161 -8.38 -14.14 -34.04
N ALA A 162 -8.38 -13.60 -35.27
CA ALA A 162 -7.53 -12.47 -35.64
C ALA A 162 -7.89 -11.20 -34.84
N GLU A 163 -9.19 -10.91 -34.68
CA GLU A 163 -9.67 -9.78 -33.86
C GLU A 163 -9.31 -9.94 -32.38
N ILE A 164 -9.49 -11.14 -31.82
CA ILE A 164 -9.15 -11.41 -30.42
C ILE A 164 -7.64 -11.24 -30.22
N ARG A 165 -6.81 -11.72 -31.15
CA ARG A 165 -5.36 -11.54 -31.09
C ARG A 165 -4.99 -10.06 -31.08
N LEU A 166 -5.58 -9.25 -31.97
CA LEU A 166 -5.35 -7.81 -32.01
C LEU A 166 -5.76 -7.13 -30.70
N ALA A 167 -6.90 -7.53 -30.12
CA ALA A 167 -7.35 -7.01 -28.82
C ALA A 167 -6.38 -7.36 -27.68
N VAL A 168 -5.86 -8.59 -27.65
CA VAL A 168 -4.86 -9.06 -26.66
C VAL A 168 -3.54 -8.31 -26.82
N ASP A 169 -3.05 -8.13 -28.05
CA ASP A 169 -1.82 -7.37 -28.31
C ASP A 169 -1.97 -5.89 -27.93
N ASN A 170 -3.11 -5.27 -28.25
CA ASN A 170 -3.40 -3.90 -27.80
C ASN A 170 -3.45 -3.78 -26.26
N ALA A 171 -4.05 -4.75 -25.58
CA ALA A 171 -4.09 -4.76 -24.12
C ALA A 171 -2.69 -4.94 -23.50
N LYS A 172 -1.85 -5.78 -24.11
CA LYS A 172 -0.44 -5.96 -23.74
C LYS A 172 0.34 -4.65 -23.85
N ASP A 173 0.18 -3.91 -24.94
CA ASP A 173 0.86 -2.62 -25.13
C ASP A 173 0.40 -1.57 -24.10
N LYS A 174 -0.91 -1.54 -23.78
CA LYS A 174 -1.44 -0.69 -22.70
C LYS A 174 -0.85 -1.05 -21.33
N LEU A 175 -0.64 -2.35 -21.04
CA LEU A 175 0.03 -2.79 -19.81
C LEU A 175 1.49 -2.35 -19.77
N LEU A 176 2.22 -2.43 -20.88
CA LEU A 176 3.61 -1.97 -20.96
C LEU A 176 3.73 -0.46 -20.72
N ILE A 177 2.79 0.34 -21.23
CA ILE A 177 2.70 1.77 -20.93
C ILE A 177 2.40 1.99 -19.44
N LEU A 178 1.46 1.24 -18.87
CA LEU A 178 1.12 1.34 -17.46
C LEU A 178 2.30 0.99 -16.53
N ILE A 179 3.11 -0.01 -16.89
CA ILE A 179 4.33 -0.35 -16.15
C ILE A 179 5.34 0.80 -16.21
N LYS A 180 5.49 1.46 -17.36
CA LYS A 180 6.33 2.65 -17.50
C LYS A 180 5.81 3.80 -16.61
N ASP A 181 4.51 4.07 -16.65
CA ASP A 181 3.87 5.10 -15.83
C ASP A 181 4.06 4.81 -14.32
N LEU A 182 3.88 3.57 -13.89
CA LEU A 182 4.10 3.15 -12.49
C LEU A 182 5.55 3.37 -12.06
N ASN A 183 6.52 3.01 -12.90
CA ASN A 183 7.94 3.19 -12.59
C ASN A 183 8.38 4.67 -12.59
N ALA A 184 7.67 5.53 -13.34
CA ALA A 184 7.92 6.97 -13.36
C ALA A 184 7.34 7.71 -12.14
N LEU A 185 6.50 7.08 -11.31
CA LEU A 185 5.97 7.69 -10.09
C LEU A 185 7.09 7.97 -9.08
N ASN A 186 7.24 9.24 -8.72
CA ASN A 186 8.16 9.69 -7.70
C ASN A 186 7.52 9.58 -6.31
N LEU A 187 7.62 8.40 -5.71
CA LEU A 187 7.10 8.13 -4.36
C LEU A 187 8.16 8.48 -3.31
N ASP A 188 7.74 9.12 -2.20
CA ASP A 188 8.62 9.34 -1.06
C ASP A 188 9.22 8.01 -0.56
N TYR A 189 10.53 8.00 -0.34
CA TYR A 189 11.27 6.85 0.17
C TYR A 189 10.76 6.40 1.55
N ARG A 190 10.12 7.30 2.30
CA ARG A 190 9.55 7.05 3.63
C ARG A 190 8.18 6.36 3.60
N ASN A 191 7.48 6.38 2.45
CA ASN A 191 6.17 5.75 2.30
C ASN A 191 6.33 4.31 1.80
N TYR A 192 6.64 3.41 2.74
CA TYR A 192 6.85 1.99 2.46
C TYR A 192 5.62 1.31 1.86
N ASP A 193 4.41 1.71 2.27
CA ASP A 193 3.15 1.14 1.79
C ASP A 193 2.91 1.45 0.32
N CYS A 194 3.06 2.70 -0.10
CA CYS A 194 2.94 3.08 -1.52
C CYS A 194 4.01 2.43 -2.38
N GLN A 195 5.23 2.29 -1.87
CA GLN A 195 6.29 1.57 -2.59
C GLN A 195 5.98 0.08 -2.75
N ALA A 196 5.46 -0.57 -1.70
CA ALA A 196 5.05 -1.96 -1.75
C ALA A 196 3.93 -2.16 -2.78
N ARG A 197 2.88 -1.33 -2.72
CA ARG A 197 1.77 -1.33 -3.69
C ARG A 197 2.23 -1.11 -5.13
N ARG A 198 3.15 -0.15 -5.37
CA ARG A 198 3.73 0.06 -6.70
C ARG A 198 4.44 -1.20 -7.20
N ARG A 199 5.27 -1.83 -6.37
CA ARG A 199 5.97 -3.08 -6.74
C ARG A 199 4.98 -4.19 -7.08
N GLU A 200 3.98 -4.41 -6.23
CA GLU A 200 2.94 -5.41 -6.46
C GLU A 200 2.14 -5.14 -7.76
N ALA A 201 1.82 -3.88 -8.03
CA ALA A 201 1.13 -3.47 -9.25
C ALA A 201 1.99 -3.74 -10.51
N VAL A 202 3.29 -3.41 -10.46
CA VAL A 202 4.23 -3.70 -11.54
C VAL A 202 4.36 -5.21 -11.77
N ASP A 203 4.57 -5.99 -10.72
CA ASP A 203 4.68 -7.45 -10.81
C ASP A 203 3.40 -8.09 -11.35
N SER A 204 2.24 -7.60 -10.92
CA SER A 204 0.94 -8.04 -11.42
C SER A 204 0.75 -7.70 -12.90
N ALA A 205 1.09 -6.48 -13.30
CA ALA A 205 1.02 -6.05 -14.69
C ALA A 205 1.97 -6.86 -15.60
N GLN A 206 3.19 -7.15 -15.14
CA GLN A 206 4.15 -7.96 -15.88
C GLN A 206 3.63 -9.39 -16.09
N ARG A 207 3.06 -10.01 -15.05
CA ARG A 207 2.41 -11.32 -15.19
C ARG A 207 1.27 -11.32 -16.21
N GLN A 208 0.52 -10.23 -16.32
CA GLN A 208 -0.54 -10.11 -17.33
C GLN A 208 0.04 -9.90 -18.74
N VAL A 209 1.13 -9.15 -18.89
CA VAL A 209 1.87 -9.03 -20.16
C VAL A 209 2.32 -10.41 -20.65
N ASP A 210 2.90 -11.24 -19.77
CA ASP A 210 3.40 -12.57 -20.14
C ASP A 210 2.24 -13.51 -20.56
N LYS A 211 1.09 -13.41 -19.86
CA LYS A 211 -0.14 -14.12 -20.24
C LYS A 211 -0.64 -13.69 -21.62
N CYS A 212 -0.71 -12.38 -21.88
CA CYS A 212 -1.10 -11.85 -23.19
C CYS A 212 -0.14 -12.31 -24.29
N GLY A 213 1.17 -12.32 -24.03
CA GLY A 213 2.18 -12.83 -24.95
C GLY A 213 1.95 -14.30 -25.30
N SER A 214 1.79 -15.15 -24.28
CA SER A 214 1.53 -16.58 -24.46
C SER A 214 0.23 -16.83 -25.24
N LEU A 215 -0.83 -16.07 -24.94
CA LEU A 215 -2.12 -16.17 -25.60
C LEU A 215 -2.05 -15.73 -27.07
N SER A 216 -1.41 -14.59 -27.35
CA SER A 216 -1.22 -14.09 -28.72
C SER A 216 -0.41 -15.09 -29.58
N SER A 217 0.66 -15.68 -29.03
CA SER A 217 1.43 -16.72 -29.70
C SER A 217 0.60 -17.98 -29.97
N SER A 218 -0.23 -18.42 -29.02
CA SER A 218 -1.12 -19.58 -29.21
C SER A 218 -2.14 -19.35 -30.33
N ILE A 219 -2.78 -18.18 -30.35
CA ILE A 219 -3.73 -17.81 -31.42
C ILE A 219 -3.02 -17.72 -32.77
N PHE A 220 -1.82 -17.14 -32.81
CA PHE A 220 -1.01 -17.07 -34.04
C PHE A 220 -0.71 -18.45 -34.62
N HIS A 221 -0.30 -19.41 -33.79
CA HIS A 221 -0.05 -20.77 -34.26
C HIS A 221 -1.32 -21.44 -34.84
N LYS A 222 -2.48 -21.26 -34.21
CA LYS A 222 -3.76 -21.79 -34.73
C LYS A 222 -4.14 -21.16 -36.09
N LEU A 223 -3.95 -19.84 -36.22
CA LEU A 223 -4.18 -19.14 -37.49
C LEU A 223 -3.25 -19.65 -38.59
N ALA A 224 -1.96 -19.83 -38.27
CA ALA A 224 -0.96 -20.34 -39.23
C ALA A 224 -1.26 -21.78 -39.68
N GLN A 225 -1.64 -22.67 -38.75
CA GLN A 225 -2.04 -24.04 -39.07
C GLN A 225 -3.23 -24.06 -40.04
N SER A 226 -4.25 -23.25 -39.77
CA SER A 226 -5.46 -23.18 -40.61
C SER A 226 -5.14 -22.69 -42.03
N GLN A 227 -4.25 -21.70 -42.17
CA GLN A 227 -3.82 -21.21 -43.49
C GLN A 227 -2.99 -22.24 -44.26
N SER A 228 -2.15 -23.04 -43.57
CA SER A 228 -1.36 -24.10 -44.21
C SER A 228 -2.22 -25.25 -44.76
N LEU A 229 -3.28 -25.61 -44.04
CA LEU A 229 -4.27 -26.61 -44.45
C LEU A 229 -5.09 -26.13 -45.66
N SER A 230 -5.46 -24.84 -45.73
CA SER A 230 -6.17 -24.29 -46.89
C SER A 230 -5.32 -24.21 -48.17
N ARG A 231 -3.98 -24.16 -48.05
CA ARG A 231 -3.07 -24.15 -49.21
C ARG A 231 -2.74 -25.56 -49.73
N SER A 232 -3.01 -26.59 -48.94
CA SER A 232 -2.89 -27.99 -49.33
C SER A 232 -4.26 -28.50 -49.79
N GLY A 233 -4.67 -28.10 -51.00
CA GLY A 233 -5.86 -28.66 -51.67
C GLY A 233 -5.75 -30.19 -51.86
N PRO A 234 -6.87 -30.89 -52.11
CA PRO A 234 -6.92 -32.35 -52.13
C PRO A 234 -6.07 -32.89 -53.29
N LEU A 235 -4.84 -33.28 -52.98
CA LEU A 235 -4.03 -34.12 -53.84
C LEU A 235 -4.52 -35.57 -53.63
N TYR A 236 -5.09 -36.12 -54.70
CA TYR A 236 -5.62 -37.50 -54.88
C TYR A 236 -7.07 -37.76 -54.47
N ALA A 237 -7.99 -37.40 -55.36
CA ALA A 237 -9.07 -38.32 -55.74
C ALA A 237 -8.69 -38.91 -57.11
N GLY A 238 -8.04 -40.07 -57.12
CA GLY A 238 -7.73 -40.79 -58.35
C GLY A 238 -8.99 -41.44 -58.91
N ASP A 239 -9.43 -41.00 -60.09
CA ASP A 239 -10.42 -41.70 -60.92
C ASP A 239 -9.85 -43.05 -61.39
N PRO A 240 -10.44 -44.21 -61.05
CA PRO A 240 -9.88 -45.52 -61.43
C PRO A 240 -10.45 -46.09 -62.74
N LEU A 241 -10.98 -45.29 -63.68
CA LEU A 241 -11.72 -45.84 -64.84
C LEU A 241 -11.34 -45.30 -66.23
N ARG A 242 -10.10 -44.88 -66.46
CA ARG A 242 -9.67 -44.46 -67.81
C ARG A 242 -8.32 -45.01 -68.25
N ALA A 243 -8.20 -46.33 -68.30
CA ALA A 243 -7.06 -46.99 -68.93
C ALA A 243 -7.42 -48.33 -69.59
N MET A 244 -8.32 -48.33 -70.58
CA MET A 244 -8.36 -49.40 -71.58
C MET A 244 -8.68 -48.83 -72.97
N LYS A 245 -7.61 -48.45 -73.70
CA LYS A 245 -7.59 -48.53 -75.16
C LYS A 245 -6.14 -48.66 -75.63
N LYS A 246 -5.70 -49.90 -75.85
CA LYS A 246 -4.45 -50.20 -76.57
C LYS A 246 -4.69 -50.07 -78.07
N PRO A 247 -3.81 -49.40 -78.84
CA PRO A 247 -3.82 -49.50 -80.31
C PRO A 247 -3.08 -50.76 -80.78
N GLY A 248 -3.49 -51.23 -81.95
CA GLY A 248 -3.21 -52.56 -82.50
C GLY A 248 -1.77 -52.83 -82.96
N ARG A 249 -1.52 -54.13 -83.14
CA ARG A 249 -0.54 -54.71 -84.07
C ARG A 249 -1.20 -55.89 -84.77
N LEU A 250 -1.44 -55.75 -86.07
CA LEU A 250 -0.99 -56.59 -87.18
C LEU A 250 -1.57 -56.03 -88.47
#